data_AF-U1P5C1-F1
#
_entry.id   AF-U1P5C1-F1
#
_cell.length_a   1.000
_cell.length_b   1.000
_cell.length_c   1.000
_cell.angle_alpha   90.00
_cell.angle_beta   90.00
_cell.angle_gamma   90.00
#
_symmetry.space_group_name_H-M   'P 1'
#
loop_
_entity.id
_entity.type
_entity.pdbx_description
1 polymer ?
#
loop_
_entity_poly.entity_id
_entity_poly.type
_entity_poly.pdbx_seq_one_letter_code
_entity_poly.pdbx_strand_id
1 'polypeptide(L)'
;MTDDTESPAAVEPGGDGRRYLYGAAVTVVGFAGVAGYTLGANSPVDDATLANVVTLPVSGLSLATYGVVFAGLLVTGIFGVVRLLTRFDDDAVA
;
A
#
# COMPACT_ATOMS: atom_id res chain seq x y z
N MET A 1 13.49 16.44 -49.49
CA MET A 1 12.91 15.21 -48.92
C MET A 1 13.12 15.33 -47.42
N THR A 2 12.17 15.96 -46.73
CA THR A 2 12.20 16.17 -45.29
C THR A 2 11.78 14.87 -44.63
N ASP A 3 12.65 14.37 -43.77
CA ASP A 3 12.37 13.24 -42.90
C ASP A 3 11.40 13.74 -41.83
N ASP A 4 10.11 13.49 -42.04
CA ASP A 4 9.08 13.62 -41.00
C ASP A 4 9.35 12.52 -39.97
N THR A 5 10.37 12.75 -39.15
CA THR A 5 10.53 12.04 -37.89
C THR A 5 9.33 12.42 -37.07
N GLU A 6 8.30 11.57 -37.15
CA GLU A 6 7.12 11.56 -36.31
C GLU A 6 7.63 11.64 -34.88
N SER A 7 7.66 12.88 -34.36
CA SER A 7 7.99 13.15 -32.97
C SER A 7 7.00 12.32 -32.17
N PRO A 8 7.44 11.31 -31.40
CA PRO A 8 6.52 10.44 -30.70
C PRO A 8 5.64 11.35 -29.88
N ALA A 9 4.34 11.39 -30.23
CA ALA A 9 3.38 12.33 -29.67
C ALA A 9 3.62 12.38 -28.18
N ALA A 10 4.16 13.51 -27.71
CA ALA A 10 4.57 13.66 -26.33
C ALA A 10 3.35 13.31 -25.50
N VAL A 11 3.42 12.19 -24.77
CA VAL A 11 2.37 11.84 -23.82
C VAL A 11 2.38 12.98 -22.84
N GLU A 12 1.44 13.92 -22.99
CA GLU A 12 1.33 15.02 -22.05
C GLU A 12 1.21 14.39 -20.66
N PRO A 13 2.04 14.78 -19.68
CA PRO A 13 1.93 14.27 -18.32
C PRO A 13 0.68 14.89 -17.67
N GLY A 14 -0.49 14.47 -18.14
CA GLY A 14 -1.78 15.09 -17.91
C GLY A 14 -2.62 14.30 -16.93
N GLY A 15 -2.10 14.11 -15.71
CA GLY A 15 -2.88 13.52 -14.63
C GLY A 15 -2.08 13.43 -13.35
N ASP A 16 -2.66 13.90 -12.24
CA ASP A 16 -2.07 13.77 -10.91
C ASP A 16 -2.00 12.28 -10.53
N GLY A 17 -0.92 11.59 -10.92
CA GLY A 17 -0.71 10.16 -10.70
C GLY A 17 -0.85 9.75 -9.23
N ARG A 18 -0.66 10.71 -8.31
CA ARG A 18 -0.86 10.53 -6.87
C ARG A 18 -2.28 10.11 -6.53
N ARG A 19 -3.29 10.58 -7.27
CA ARG A 19 -4.70 10.21 -7.03
C ARG A 19 -4.95 8.71 -7.22
N TYR A 20 -4.33 8.11 -8.24
CA TYR A 20 -4.43 6.68 -8.51
C TYR A 20 -3.66 5.87 -7.48
N LEU A 21 -2.50 6.36 -7.04
CA LEU A 21 -1.72 5.74 -5.98
C LEU A 21 -2.45 5.76 -4.64
N TYR A 22 -3.11 6.87 -4.28
CA TYR A 22 -3.97 6.92 -3.09
C TYR A 22 -5.20 6.02 -3.21
N GLY A 23 -5.82 5.95 -4.40
CA GLY A 23 -6.91 5.01 -4.66
C GLY A 23 -6.48 3.55 -4.48
N ALA A 24 -5.31 3.18 -5.00
CA ALA A 24 -4.74 1.86 -4.80
C ALA A 24 -4.43 1.58 -3.31
N ALA A 25 -3.85 2.55 -2.61
CA ALA A 25 -3.56 2.44 -1.18
C ALA A 25 -4.84 2.17 -0.36
N VAL A 26 -5.90 2.95 -0.57
CA VAL A 26 -7.20 2.76 0.09
C VAL A 26 -7.79 1.40 -0.25
N THR A 27 -7.69 0.97 -1.51
CA THR A 27 -8.20 -0.35 -1.95
C THR A 27 -7.47 -1.49 -1.25
N VAL A 28 -6.14 -1.43 -1.18
CA VAL A 28 -5.30 -2.45 -0.52
C VAL A 28 -5.60 -2.51 0.98
N VAL A 29 -5.68 -1.36 1.64
CA VAL A 29 -5.98 -1.28 3.08
C VAL A 29 -7.38 -1.78 3.38
N GLY A 30 -8.37 -1.38 2.58
CA GLY A 30 -9.75 -1.86 2.69
C GLY A 30 -9.84 -3.37 2.49
N PHE A 31 -9.18 -3.90 1.46
CA PHE A 31 -9.11 -5.33 1.19
C PHE A 31 -8.47 -6.10 2.36
N ALA A 32 -7.38 -5.59 2.93
CA ALA A 32 -6.73 -6.19 4.10
C ALA A 32 -7.68 -6.25 5.31
N GLY A 33 -8.52 -5.22 5.51
CA GLY A 33 -9.54 -5.21 6.54
C GLY A 33 -10.62 -6.27 6.33
N VAL A 34 -11.16 -6.38 5.11
CA VAL A 34 -12.18 -7.39 4.77
C VAL A 34 -11.60 -8.81 4.88
N ALA A 35 -10.39 -9.02 4.39
CA ALA A 35 -9.69 -10.29 4.50
C ALA A 35 -9.44 -10.66 5.97
N GLY A 36 -8.96 -9.72 6.79
CA GLY A 36 -8.76 -9.91 8.21
C GLY A 36 -10.06 -10.25 8.94
N TYR A 37 -11.14 -9.53 8.65
CA TYR A 37 -12.46 -9.83 9.22
C TYR A 37 -12.91 -11.26 8.89
N THR A 38 -12.81 -11.62 7.60
CA THR A 38 -13.25 -12.93 7.12
C THR A 38 -12.43 -14.05 7.77
N LEU A 39 -11.11 -13.87 7.91
CA LEU A 39 -10.25 -14.82 8.59
C LEU A 39 -10.63 -14.98 10.07
N GLY A 40 -10.83 -13.89 10.80
CA GLY A 40 -11.19 -13.97 12.21
C GLY A 40 -12.60 -14.51 12.45
N ALA A 41 -13.56 -14.15 11.60
CA ALA A 41 -14.94 -14.64 11.70
C ALA A 41 -15.08 -16.14 11.39
N ASN A 42 -14.13 -16.73 10.67
CA ASN A 42 -14.11 -18.16 10.33
C ASN A 42 -13.01 -18.92 11.09
N SER A 43 -12.39 -18.30 12.10
CA SER A 43 -11.29 -18.91 12.85
C SER A 43 -11.83 -20.02 13.78
N PRO A 44 -11.22 -21.22 13.80
CA PRO A 44 -11.60 -22.29 14.72
C PRO A 44 -11.05 -22.09 16.15
N VAL A 45 -10.26 -21.04 16.35
CA VAL A 45 -9.59 -20.68 17.60
C VAL A 45 -9.92 -19.24 17.95
N ASP A 46 -10.17 -18.99 19.24
CA ASP A 46 -10.55 -17.67 19.78
C ASP A 46 -9.35 -16.80 20.12
N ASP A 47 -8.20 -17.42 20.40
CA ASP A 47 -6.94 -16.76 20.71
C ASP A 47 -5.76 -17.37 19.96
N ALA A 48 -4.87 -16.50 19.48
CA ALA A 48 -3.62 -16.88 18.82
C ALA A 48 -2.43 -16.36 19.64
N THR A 49 -1.55 -17.27 20.04
CA THR A 49 -0.33 -16.90 20.74
C THR A 49 0.78 -16.62 19.75
N LEU A 50 1.20 -15.36 19.67
CA LEU A 50 2.32 -14.90 18.87
C LEU A 50 3.62 -15.14 19.64
N ALA A 51 4.47 -15.98 19.06
CA ALA A 51 5.84 -16.25 19.54
C ALA A 51 5.95 -16.68 21.03
N ASN A 52 4.90 -17.27 21.61
CA ASN A 52 4.79 -17.58 23.06
C ASN A 52 4.89 -16.37 24.00
N VAL A 53 4.75 -15.14 23.50
CA VAL A 53 4.90 -13.91 24.31
C VAL A 53 3.60 -13.12 24.37
N VAL A 54 2.84 -13.06 23.28
CA VAL A 54 1.65 -12.21 23.19
C VAL A 54 0.47 -13.02 22.71
N THR A 55 -0.59 -13.09 23.52
CA THR A 55 -1.87 -13.68 23.10
C THR A 55 -2.74 -12.59 22.49
N LEU A 56 -3.12 -12.79 21.23
CA LEU A 56 -3.96 -11.88 20.47
C LEU A 56 -5.33 -12.52 20.23
N PRO A 57 -6.43 -11.79 20.49
CA PRO A 57 -7.76 -12.26 20.15
C PRO A 57 -7.87 -12.38 18.63
N VAL A 58 -8.29 -13.55 18.14
CA VAL A 58 -8.46 -13.84 16.70
C VAL A 58 -9.87 -13.50 16.21
N SER A 59 -10.60 -12.65 16.96
CA SER A 59 -11.92 -12.18 16.55
C SER A 59 -11.87 -11.46 15.19
N GLY A 60 -12.97 -11.50 14.44
CA GLY A 60 -13.08 -10.82 13.14
C GLY A 60 -12.72 -9.33 13.21
N LEU A 61 -13.19 -8.61 14.24
CA LEU A 61 -12.85 -7.19 14.40
C LEU A 61 -11.37 -6.97 14.73
N SER A 62 -10.77 -7.84 15.55
CA SER A 62 -9.36 -7.77 15.91
C SER A 62 -8.47 -7.98 14.68
N LEU A 63 -8.74 -9.00 13.87
CA LEU A 63 -7.95 -9.26 12.66
C LEU A 63 -8.20 -8.24 11.56
N ALA A 64 -9.43 -7.71 11.42
CA ALA A 64 -9.70 -6.62 10.50
C ALA A 64 -8.85 -5.39 10.85
N THR A 65 -8.83 -5.03 12.13
CA THR A 65 -8.04 -3.89 12.63
C THR A 65 -6.55 -4.15 12.41
N TYR A 66 -6.07 -5.36 12.73
CA TYR A 66 -4.68 -5.74 12.47
C TYR A 66 -4.32 -5.62 10.99
N GLY A 67 -5.15 -6.15 10.09
CA GLY A 67 -4.95 -6.09 8.65
C GLY A 67 -4.89 -4.65 8.13
N VAL A 68 -5.82 -3.79 8.58
CA VAL A 68 -5.85 -2.36 8.21
C VAL A 68 -4.59 -1.64 8.70
N VAL A 69 -4.22 -1.82 9.97
CA VAL A 69 -3.05 -1.15 10.56
C VAL A 69 -1.77 -1.63 9.89
N PHE A 70 -1.60 -2.94 9.72
CA PHE A 70 -0.42 -3.52 9.09
C PHE A 70 -0.26 -3.06 7.64
N ALA A 71 -1.33 -3.17 6.82
CA ALA A 71 -1.30 -2.73 5.44
C ALA A 71 -1.09 -1.21 5.34
N GLY A 72 -1.71 -0.43 6.22
CA GLY A 72 -1.54 1.03 6.28
C GLY A 72 -0.09 1.43 6.58
N LEU A 73 0.55 0.78 7.55
CA LEU A 73 1.96 0.99 7.88
C LEU A 73 2.87 0.59 6.72
N LEU A 74 2.59 -0.54 6.07
CA LEU A 74 3.38 -1.04 4.96
C LEU A 74 3.31 -0.10 3.75
N VAL A 75 2.11 0.32 3.36
CA VAL A 75 1.92 1.30 2.27
C VAL A 75 2.57 2.63 2.61
N THR A 76 2.36 3.15 3.82
CA THR A 76 3.00 4.40 4.28
C THR A 76 4.52 4.29 4.25
N GLY A 77 5.08 3.15 4.67
CA GLY A 77 6.50 2.85 4.63
C GLY A 77 7.05 2.88 3.21
N ILE A 78 6.38 2.22 2.26
CA ILE A 78 6.79 2.21 0.84
C ILE A 78 6.79 3.64 0.28
N PHE A 79 5.73 4.41 0.50
CA PHE A 79 5.66 5.81 0.05
C PHE A 79 6.77 6.65 0.69
N GLY A 80 7.07 6.42 1.97
CA GLY A 80 8.16 7.06 2.68
C GLY A 80 9.52 6.76 2.07
N VAL A 81 9.80 5.49 1.74
CA VAL A 81 11.05 5.06 1.10
C VAL A 81 11.17 5.68 -0.29
N VAL A 82 10.12 5.61 -1.13
CA VAL A 82 10.13 6.23 -2.47
C VAL A 82 10.40 7.73 -2.37
N ARG A 83 9.76 8.42 -1.42
CA ARG A 83 10.00 9.84 -1.17
C ARG A 83 11.44 10.14 -0.72
N LEU A 84 12.02 9.27 0.08
CA LEU A 84 13.41 9.42 0.52
C LEU A 84 14.39 9.23 -0.64
N LEU A 85 14.16 8.22 -1.47
CA LEU A 85 15.00 7.93 -2.64
C LEU A 85 14.94 9.04 -3.68
N THR A 86 13.74 9.56 -3.97
CA THR A 86 13.56 10.68 -4.91
C THR A 86 14.28 11.95 -4.45
N ARG A 87 14.29 12.23 -3.14
CA ARG A 87 15.08 13.34 -2.59
C ARG A 87 16.58 13.19 -2.88
N PHE A 88 17.12 11.99 -2.71
CA PHE A 88 18.55 11.77 -2.98
C PHE A 88 18.90 11.90 -4.45
N ASP A 89 17.99 11.52 -5.35
CA ASP A 89 18.16 11.73 -6.79
C ASP A 89 18.16 13.23 -7.12
N ASP A 90 17.20 13.99 -6.59
CA ASP A 90 17.13 15.46 -6.75
C ASP A 90 18.38 16.18 -6.22
N ASP A 91 18.92 15.74 -5.07
CA ASP A 91 20.13 16.31 -4.46
C ASP A 91 21.41 15.96 -5.27
N ALA A 92 21.41 14.92 -6.11
CA ALA A 92 22.57 14.46 -6.88
C ALA A 92 22.74 15.16 -8.24
N VAL A 93 21.67 15.76 -8.78
CA VAL A 93 21.69 16.56 -10.02
C VAL A 93 21.77 18.07 -9.78
N ALA A 94 21.80 18.51 -8.52
CA ALA A 94 21.97 19.91 -8.09
C ALA A 94 23.45 20.28 -7.88
#